data_AF-A0A6A4M3K5-F1
#
_entry.id   AF-A0A6A4M3K5-F1
#
_cell.length_a   1.000
_cell.length_b   1.000
_cell.length_c   1.000
_cell.angle_alpha   90.00
_cell.angle_beta   90.00
_cell.angle_gamma   90.00
#
_symmetry.space_group_name_H-M   'P 1'
#
loop_
_entity.id
_entity.type
_entity.pdbx_description
1 polymer ?
#
loop_
_entity_poly.entity_id
_entity_poly.type
_entity_poly.pdbx_seq_one_letter_code
_entity_poly.pdbx_strand_id
1 'polypeptide(L)'
;MHGIYLSGQKSGGQELIGGLDCTVHRNFFGSQIQSFEAEIPVPQIADKEGGPPTFRAVFIRAPAILEVGPEVVVLADIPVSSNKAVDPNPALESTEGSTGSGEKVIVAVKQGNLLATAFHPELTADTRWHSYFLKMVDEVEEGASSSICAVGGEFQKSSTDLPVYQ
;
A
#
# COMPACT_ATOMS: atom_id res chain seq x y z
N MET A 1 -16.86 -0.45 12.91
CA MET A 1 -16.02 -1.67 12.79
C MET A 1 -15.10 -1.40 11.62
N HIS A 2 -13.84 -1.04 11.84
CA HIS A 2 -12.86 -0.81 10.76
C HIS A 2 -11.98 -2.06 10.67
N GLY A 3 -11.97 -2.75 9.53
CA GLY A 3 -11.29 -4.04 9.40
C GLY A 3 -10.90 -4.34 7.97
N ILE A 4 -9.79 -5.07 7.82
CA ILE A 4 -9.36 -5.59 6.53
C ILE A 4 -10.22 -6.82 6.24
N TYR A 5 -10.82 -6.90 5.06
CA TYR A 5 -11.55 -8.07 4.59
C TYR A 5 -10.71 -8.78 3.53
N LEU A 6 -10.42 -10.07 3.73
CA LEU A 6 -9.70 -10.87 2.74
C LEU A 6 -10.66 -11.81 2.01
N SER A 7 -10.71 -11.72 0.69
CA SER A 7 -11.37 -12.72 -0.17
C SER A 7 -10.36 -13.79 -0.62
N GLY A 8 -10.81 -15.05 -0.71
CA GLY A 8 -10.00 -16.17 -1.21
C GLY A 8 -9.11 -16.89 -0.18
N GLN A 9 -9.42 -16.85 1.12
CA GLN A 9 -8.67 -17.61 2.11
C GLN A 9 -8.96 -19.12 2.05
N LYS A 10 -7.90 -19.95 2.06
CA LYS A 10 -8.00 -21.39 2.29
C LYS A 10 -8.36 -21.63 3.77
N SER A 11 -9.24 -22.60 4.05
CA SER A 11 -9.69 -22.90 5.42
C SER A 11 -8.49 -23.10 6.36
N GLY A 12 -8.47 -22.35 7.48
CA GLY A 12 -7.30 -22.23 8.38
C GLY A 12 -6.46 -20.96 8.19
N GLY A 13 -7.04 -19.90 7.61
CA GLY A 13 -6.36 -18.64 7.34
C GLY A 13 -5.95 -17.86 8.60
N GLN A 14 -4.99 -16.94 8.41
CA GLN A 14 -4.38 -16.13 9.46
C GLN A 14 -5.37 -15.09 9.98
N GLU A 15 -5.46 -14.96 11.32
CA GLU A 15 -6.31 -13.95 11.98
C GLU A 15 -5.85 -12.54 11.58
N LEU A 16 -6.81 -11.67 11.25
CA LEU A 16 -6.53 -10.33 10.77
C LEU A 16 -6.43 -9.38 11.96
N ILE A 17 -5.32 -8.66 12.06
CA ILE A 17 -5.09 -7.62 13.08
C ILE A 17 -6.15 -6.49 12.96
N GLY A 18 -6.77 -6.34 11.79
CA GLY A 18 -7.77 -5.30 11.52
C GLY A 18 -7.15 -3.91 11.35
N GLY A 19 -7.97 -2.86 11.42
CA GLY A 19 -7.51 -1.47 11.46
C GLY A 19 -7.50 -0.70 10.13
N LEU A 20 -7.38 -1.38 8.99
CA LEU A 20 -7.49 -0.77 7.66
C LEU A 20 -8.76 -1.25 6.96
N ASP A 21 -9.66 -0.35 6.60
CA ASP A 21 -10.98 -0.64 6.03
C ASP A 21 -10.89 -0.89 4.52
N CYS A 22 -10.34 -2.05 4.13
CA CYS A 22 -10.21 -2.42 2.72
C CYS A 22 -10.46 -3.91 2.46
N THR A 23 -10.94 -4.22 1.27
CA THR A 23 -11.09 -5.59 0.77
C THR A 23 -9.90 -5.95 -0.09
N VAL A 24 -9.22 -7.04 0.25
CA VAL A 24 -8.00 -7.50 -0.40
C VAL A 24 -8.17 -8.92 -0.97
N HIS A 25 -7.71 -9.13 -2.20
CA HIS A 25 -7.62 -10.43 -2.86
C HIS A 25 -6.16 -10.88 -2.92
N ARG A 26 -5.85 -12.05 -2.32
CA ARG A 26 -4.49 -12.60 -2.30
C ARG A 26 -4.09 -13.18 -3.67
N ASN A 27 -2.87 -12.93 -4.14
CA ASN A 27 -2.36 -13.46 -5.41
C ASN A 27 -3.23 -13.12 -6.64
N PHE A 28 -3.82 -11.93 -6.65
CA PHE A 28 -4.74 -11.49 -7.70
C PHE A 28 -4.12 -11.51 -9.11
N PHE A 29 -2.82 -11.25 -9.22
CA PHE A 29 -2.10 -11.17 -10.50
C PHE A 29 -1.74 -12.54 -11.14
N GLY A 30 -2.22 -13.65 -10.56
CA GLY A 30 -2.14 -14.98 -11.18
C GLY A 30 -0.85 -15.77 -10.92
N SER A 31 -0.79 -17.00 -11.46
CA SER A 31 0.26 -18.00 -11.18
C SER A 31 1.49 -17.89 -12.09
N GLN A 32 1.39 -17.25 -13.26
CA GLN A 32 2.48 -17.17 -14.24
C GLN A 32 3.26 -15.84 -14.21
N ILE A 33 2.68 -14.78 -13.63
CA ILE A 33 3.21 -13.39 -13.67
C ILE A 33 3.73 -12.96 -12.28
N GLN A 34 4.39 -13.86 -11.54
CA GLN A 34 4.60 -13.68 -10.09
C GLN A 34 5.75 -12.76 -9.67
N SER A 35 6.38 -12.03 -10.61
CA SER A 35 7.14 -10.83 -10.29
C SER A 35 7.06 -9.88 -11.48
N PHE A 36 6.63 -8.65 -11.25
CA PHE A 36 6.62 -7.62 -12.28
C PHE A 36 6.93 -6.26 -11.70
N GLU A 37 7.26 -5.32 -12.58
CA GLU A 37 7.55 -3.94 -12.23
C GLU A 37 6.53 -3.04 -12.93
N ALA A 38 6.05 -2.00 -12.23
CA ALA A 38 5.19 -0.98 -12.82
C ALA A 38 5.56 0.40 -12.29
N GLU A 39 5.41 1.41 -13.15
CA GLU A 39 5.57 2.81 -12.76
C GLU A 39 4.29 3.29 -12.07
N ILE A 40 4.41 3.73 -10.82
CA ILE A 40 3.30 4.29 -10.03
C ILE A 40 3.58 5.74 -9.65
N PRO A 41 2.55 6.56 -9.39
CA PRO A 41 2.77 7.91 -8.88
C PRO A 41 3.45 7.87 -7.50
N VAL A 42 4.25 8.90 -7.25
CA VAL A 42 4.89 9.12 -5.95
C VAL A 42 3.92 9.91 -5.07
N PRO A 43 3.83 9.61 -3.76
CA PRO A 43 3.00 10.39 -2.86
C PRO A 43 3.46 11.86 -2.81
N GLN A 44 2.51 12.80 -2.88
CA GLN A 44 2.77 14.25 -3.03
C GLN A 44 3.72 14.84 -1.98
N ILE A 45 3.70 14.32 -0.75
CA ILE A 45 4.58 14.79 0.33
C ILE A 45 6.04 14.39 0.12
N ALA A 46 6.31 13.43 -0.76
CA ALA A 46 7.65 13.03 -1.20
C ALA A 46 8.11 13.75 -2.47
N ASP A 47 7.24 14.50 -3.17
CA ASP A 47 7.63 15.34 -4.32
C ASP A 47 8.70 16.38 -3.95
N LYS A 48 8.71 16.81 -2.68
CA LYS A 48 9.69 17.75 -2.12
C LYS A 48 11.12 17.20 -2.05
N GLU A 49 11.29 15.87 -2.09
CA GLU A 49 12.61 15.22 -2.06
C GLU A 49 13.29 15.20 -3.44
N GLY A 50 12.58 15.64 -4.48
CA GLY A 50 13.05 15.58 -5.86
C GLY A 50 13.00 14.17 -6.46
N GLY A 51 13.33 14.05 -7.74
CA GLY A 51 13.34 12.79 -8.48
C GLY A 51 12.28 12.71 -9.58
N PRO A 52 12.19 11.56 -10.29
CA PRO A 52 11.21 11.34 -11.34
C PRO A 52 9.77 11.43 -10.82
N PRO A 53 8.78 11.80 -11.64
CA PRO A 53 7.38 11.89 -11.20
C PRO A 53 6.76 10.52 -10.84
N THR A 54 7.42 9.43 -11.21
CA THR A 54 6.99 8.06 -10.95
C THR A 54 8.00 7.31 -10.09
N PHE A 55 7.51 6.24 -9.46
CA PHE A 55 8.26 5.27 -8.69
C PHE A 55 8.13 3.90 -9.35
N ARG A 56 9.27 3.21 -9.50
CA ARG A 56 9.31 1.85 -10.04
C ARG A 56 8.93 0.84 -8.95
N ALA A 57 7.66 0.46 -8.91
CA ALA A 57 7.15 -0.48 -7.93
C ALA A 57 7.42 -1.93 -8.34
N VAL A 58 8.02 -2.70 -7.43
CA VAL A 58 8.35 -4.12 -7.60
C VAL A 58 7.27 -4.96 -6.91
N PHE A 59 6.55 -5.76 -7.67
CA PHE A 59 5.45 -6.61 -7.18
C PHE A 59 5.90 -8.06 -7.17
N ILE A 60 5.88 -8.72 -6.02
CA ILE A 60 6.23 -10.15 -5.89
C ILE A 60 5.06 -10.87 -5.23
N ARG A 61 4.37 -11.71 -6.00
CA ARG A 61 3.14 -12.40 -5.55
C ARG A 61 2.15 -11.45 -4.86
N ALA A 62 2.02 -10.25 -5.43
CA ALA A 62 1.30 -9.15 -4.80
C ALA A 62 -0.20 -9.46 -4.63
N PRO A 63 -0.81 -9.02 -3.51
CA PRO A 63 -2.24 -8.95 -3.40
C PRO A 63 -2.79 -7.77 -4.23
N ALA A 64 -4.11 -7.74 -4.45
CA ALA A 64 -4.82 -6.58 -4.99
C ALA A 64 -5.84 -6.07 -3.98
N ILE A 65 -5.93 -4.75 -3.81
CA ILE A 65 -7.03 -4.12 -3.08
C ILE A 65 -8.18 -3.92 -4.07
N LEU A 66 -9.33 -4.51 -3.77
CA LEU A 66 -10.54 -4.46 -4.61
C LEU A 66 -11.45 -3.30 -4.21
N GLU A 67 -11.61 -3.08 -2.91
CA GLU A 67 -12.52 -2.08 -2.36
C GLU A 67 -11.88 -1.39 -1.16
N VAL A 68 -12.26 -0.14 -0.93
CA VAL A 68 -11.77 0.69 0.17
C VAL A 68 -12.93 1.40 0.83
N GLY A 69 -12.85 1.56 2.15
CA GLY A 69 -13.81 2.32 2.94
C GLY A 69 -13.68 3.83 2.75
N PRO A 70 -14.65 4.61 3.25
CA PRO A 70 -14.70 6.07 3.03
C PRO A 70 -13.56 6.84 3.70
N GLU A 71 -12.95 6.28 4.75
CA GLU A 71 -11.81 6.90 5.46
C GLU A 71 -10.44 6.53 4.87
N VAL A 72 -10.42 5.64 3.87
CA VAL A 72 -9.19 5.16 3.24
C VAL A 72 -8.82 6.06 2.07
N VAL A 73 -7.60 6.57 2.12
CA VAL A 73 -7.02 7.38 1.05
C VAL A 73 -6.23 6.48 0.11
N VAL A 74 -6.64 6.42 -1.16
CA VAL A 74 -5.90 5.72 -2.22
C VAL A 74 -4.69 6.56 -2.64
N LEU A 75 -3.50 5.98 -2.53
CA LEU A 75 -2.24 6.64 -2.87
C LEU A 75 -1.74 6.27 -4.26
N ALA A 76 -1.99 5.04 -4.71
CA ALA A 76 -1.60 4.58 -6.04
C ALA A 76 -2.49 3.45 -6.56
N ASP A 77 -2.72 3.48 -7.88
CA ASP A 77 -3.37 2.43 -8.66
C ASP A 77 -2.55 2.10 -9.91
N ILE A 78 -2.70 0.88 -10.43
CA ILE A 78 -2.11 0.45 -11.71
C ILE A 78 -3.19 -0.10 -12.64
N PRO A 79 -3.06 0.12 -13.97
CA PRO A 79 -3.93 -0.55 -14.93
C PRO A 79 -3.58 -2.04 -14.99
N VAL A 80 -4.58 -2.91 -14.83
CA VAL A 80 -4.45 -4.33 -15.15
C VAL A 80 -5.02 -4.61 -16.53
N SER A 81 -4.15 -5.10 -17.42
CA SER A 81 -4.63 -5.74 -18.64
C SER A 81 -5.17 -7.09 -18.22
N SER A 82 -6.49 -7.20 -18.06
CA SER A 82 -7.13 -8.50 -17.89
C SER A 82 -6.88 -9.30 -19.17
N ASN A 83 -5.78 -10.06 -19.20
CA ASN A 83 -5.65 -11.17 -20.13
C ASN A 83 -6.61 -12.26 -19.64
N LYS A 84 -7.91 -12.00 -19.81
CA LYS A 84 -8.99 -12.96 -19.65
C LYS A 84 -8.94 -13.91 -20.85
N ALA A 85 -7.88 -14.70 -20.94
CA ALA A 85 -7.79 -15.80 -21.87
C ALA A 85 -8.66 -16.95 -21.34
N VAL A 86 -9.85 -17.06 -21.94
CA VAL A 86 -10.58 -18.31 -22.26
C VAL A 86 -11.28 -19.04 -21.11
N ASP A 87 -12.57 -18.75 -20.97
CA ASP A 87 -13.62 -19.78 -21.03
C ASP A 87 -14.68 -19.26 -22.04
N PRO A 88 -14.84 -19.87 -23.23
CA PRO A 88 -15.85 -19.44 -24.18
C PRO A 88 -17.15 -20.16 -23.84
N ASN A 89 -17.93 -19.61 -22.90
CA ASN A 89 -19.35 -19.96 -22.83
C ASN A 89 -20.17 -18.76 -23.31
N PRO A 90 -20.67 -18.76 -24.57
CA PRO A 90 -21.37 -17.63 -25.17
C PRO A 90 -22.85 -17.57 -24.76
N ALA A 91 -23.16 -17.89 -23.51
CA ALA A 91 -24.52 -17.86 -23.00
C ALA A 91 -24.53 -17.10 -21.68
N LEU A 92 -24.56 -15.78 -21.78
CA LEU A 92 -25.42 -14.85 -21.01
C LEU A 92 -24.91 -13.43 -21.28
N GLU A 93 -25.62 -12.76 -22.19
CA GLU A 93 -25.44 -11.37 -22.55
C GLU A 93 -26.06 -10.42 -21.49
N SER A 94 -25.37 -9.30 -21.32
CA SER A 94 -25.93 -7.96 -21.07
C SER A 94 -26.52 -7.62 -19.71
N THR A 95 -25.72 -6.96 -18.89
CA THR A 95 -26.17 -5.71 -18.26
C THR A 95 -25.16 -4.63 -18.59
N GLU A 96 -25.62 -3.67 -19.37
CA GLU A 96 -24.87 -2.55 -19.92
C GLU A 96 -24.60 -1.50 -18.83
N GLY A 97 -23.38 -0.98 -18.77
CA GLY A 97 -23.02 0.09 -17.85
C GLY A 97 -21.54 0.46 -17.84
N SER A 98 -21.18 1.39 -18.75
CA SER A 98 -20.07 2.34 -18.65
C SER A 98 -18.63 1.91 -19.02
N THR A 99 -18.17 2.49 -20.14
CA THR A 99 -16.79 2.90 -20.47
C THR A 99 -15.65 1.87 -20.42
N GLY A 100 -14.98 1.67 -21.57
CA GLY A 100 -13.69 0.98 -21.69
C GLY A 100 -12.54 1.71 -20.99
N SER A 101 -12.58 1.78 -19.66
CA SER A 101 -11.42 2.05 -18.83
C SER A 101 -10.81 0.71 -18.43
N GLY A 102 -9.53 0.48 -18.75
CA GLY A 102 -8.82 -0.67 -18.22
C GLY A 102 -9.05 -0.77 -16.71
N GLU A 103 -9.38 -1.97 -16.23
CA GLU A 103 -9.60 -2.22 -14.81
C GLU A 103 -8.35 -1.75 -14.05
N LYS A 104 -8.53 -0.87 -13.07
CA LYS A 104 -7.44 -0.33 -12.26
C LYS A 104 -7.44 -1.06 -10.93
N VAL A 105 -6.27 -1.50 -10.49
CA VAL A 105 -6.10 -2.16 -9.20
C VAL A 105 -5.38 -1.21 -8.25
N ILE A 106 -5.94 -1.07 -7.05
CA ILE A 106 -5.34 -0.28 -5.99
C ILE A 106 -4.15 -1.04 -5.41
N VAL A 107 -3.01 -0.36 -5.30
CA VAL A 107 -1.74 -0.96 -4.85
C VAL A 107 -1.11 -0.24 -3.67
N ALA A 108 -1.60 0.95 -3.30
CA ALA A 108 -1.22 1.60 -2.05
C ALA A 108 -2.38 2.41 -1.45
N VAL A 109 -2.53 2.32 -0.14
CA VAL A 109 -3.58 3.02 0.62
C VAL A 109 -3.07 3.50 1.98
N LYS A 110 -3.67 4.57 2.51
CA LYS A 110 -3.46 5.08 3.86
C LYS A 110 -4.80 5.20 4.59
N GLN A 111 -4.82 4.83 5.88
CA GLN A 111 -5.91 5.19 6.80
C GLN A 111 -5.33 5.54 8.16
N GLY A 112 -5.51 6.79 8.60
CA GLY A 112 -4.88 7.30 9.82
C GLY A 112 -3.36 7.10 9.78
N ASN A 113 -2.83 6.38 10.77
CA ASN A 113 -1.42 6.03 10.89
C ASN A 113 -1.02 4.71 10.20
N LEU A 114 -1.94 4.08 9.46
CA LEU A 114 -1.68 2.85 8.73
C LEU A 114 -1.38 3.15 7.25
N LEU A 115 -0.28 2.59 6.77
CA LEU A 115 0.10 2.56 5.36
C LEU A 115 0.14 1.09 4.91
N ALA A 116 -0.49 0.80 3.78
CA ALA A 116 -0.41 -0.52 3.14
C ALA A 116 0.01 -0.38 1.68
N THR A 117 0.99 -1.20 1.28
CA THR A 117 1.48 -1.31 -0.10
C THR A 117 1.43 -2.75 -0.56
N ALA A 118 1.04 -2.96 -1.82
CA ALA A 118 1.05 -4.27 -2.48
C ALA A 118 2.39 -4.57 -3.18
N PHE A 119 3.29 -3.59 -3.23
CA PHE A 119 4.64 -3.68 -3.78
C PHE A 119 5.68 -3.58 -2.67
N HIS A 120 6.93 -3.86 -3.05
CA HIS A 120 8.10 -3.89 -2.20
C HIS A 120 8.97 -2.65 -2.42
N PRO A 121 8.72 -1.53 -1.68
CA PRO A 121 9.52 -0.33 -1.83
C PRO A 121 11.00 -0.51 -1.47
N GLU A 122 11.31 -1.48 -0.61
CA GLU A 122 12.64 -1.85 -0.15
C GLU A 122 13.52 -2.50 -1.23
N LEU A 123 12.92 -3.02 -2.29
CA LEU A 123 13.63 -3.63 -3.42
C LEU A 123 14.08 -2.59 -4.46
N THR A 124 13.98 -1.30 -4.11
CA THR A 124 14.37 -0.18 -4.96
C THR A 124 15.35 0.70 -4.19
N ALA A 125 16.19 1.46 -4.92
CA ALA A 125 17.05 2.48 -4.31
C ALA A 125 16.28 3.77 -3.97
N ASP A 126 15.01 3.88 -4.38
CA ASP A 126 14.19 5.06 -4.19
C ASP A 126 13.49 5.01 -2.83
N THR A 127 13.84 5.94 -1.96
CA THR A 127 13.41 5.96 -0.56
C THR A 127 12.11 6.74 -0.34
N ARG A 128 11.49 7.32 -1.38
CA ARG A 128 10.37 8.27 -1.22
C ARG A 128 9.15 7.67 -0.51
N TRP A 129 8.86 6.39 -0.73
CA TRP A 129 7.81 5.67 0.00
C TRP A 129 8.18 5.38 1.47
N HIS A 130 9.47 5.19 1.77
CA HIS A 130 9.94 5.09 3.15
C HIS A 130 9.88 6.44 3.85
N SER A 131 10.33 7.51 3.18
CA SER A 131 10.20 8.88 3.68
C SER A 131 8.75 9.27 3.93
N TYR A 132 7.83 8.84 3.05
CA TYR A 132 6.39 8.99 3.25
C TYR A 132 5.92 8.38 4.57
N PHE A 133 6.28 7.12 4.80
CA PHE A 133 5.94 6.42 6.03
C PHE A 133 6.52 7.11 7.29
N LEU A 134 7.77 7.55 7.24
CA LEU A 134 8.40 8.26 8.38
C LEU A 134 7.68 9.57 8.69
N LYS A 135 7.32 10.36 7.67
CA LYS A 135 6.55 11.60 7.86
C LYS A 135 5.16 11.34 8.46
N MET A 136 4.54 10.21 8.13
CA MET A 136 3.27 9.83 8.78
C MET A 136 3.43 9.63 10.29
N VAL A 137 4.59 9.16 10.76
CA VAL A 137 4.84 8.99 12.21
C VAL A 137 4.92 10.35 12.90
N ASP A 138 5.53 11.34 12.26
CA ASP A 138 5.62 12.71 12.79
C ASP A 138 4.23 13.39 12.85
N GLU A 139 3.35 13.11 11.88
CA GLU A 139 1.97 13.63 11.87
C GLU A 139 1.10 13.04 13.01
N VAL A 140 1.44 11.86 13.53
CA VAL A 140 0.71 11.23 14.65
C VAL A 140 0.98 11.96 15.96
N GLU A 141 2.15 12.56 16.13
CA GLU A 141 2.53 13.32 17.34
C GLU A 141 1.69 14.62 17.47
N GLU A 142 1.34 15.28 16.36
CA GLU A 142 0.48 16.47 16.38
C GLU A 142 -0.99 16.15 16.73
N GLY A 143 -1.45 14.93 16.44
CA GLY A 143 -2.79 14.44 16.82
C GLY A 143 -2.87 13.83 18.24
N ALA A 144 -1.75 13.35 18.79
CA ALA A 144 -1.68 12.70 20.11
C ALA A 144 -1.51 13.70 21.28
N SER A 145 -1.19 14.96 20.99
CA SER A 145 -0.96 16.02 22.01
C SER A 145 -2.20 16.40 22.84
N SER A 146 -3.37 15.79 22.57
CA SER A 146 -4.57 15.97 23.40
C SER A 146 -4.73 14.94 24.54
N SER A 147 -3.88 13.92 24.65
CA SER A 147 -4.10 12.83 25.64
C SER A 147 -2.88 12.41 26.49
N ILE A 148 -1.72 13.06 26.35
CA ILE A 148 -0.61 12.83 27.30
C ILE A 148 -0.53 13.95 28.32
N CYS A 149 -1.05 13.69 29.53
CA CYS A 149 -0.71 14.48 30.70
C CYS A 149 0.82 14.49 30.87
N ALA A 150 1.41 15.68 30.86
CA ALA A 150 2.85 15.87 31.00
C ALA A 150 3.39 15.17 32.26
N VAL A 151 4.29 14.20 32.06
CA VAL A 151 5.33 13.87 33.03
C VAL A 151 6.65 14.16 32.33
N GLY A 152 7.30 15.24 32.78
CA GLY A 152 8.58 15.68 32.25
C GLY A 152 9.68 14.65 32.47
N GLY A 153 10.51 14.48 31.45
CA GLY A 153 11.77 13.76 31.51
C GLY A 153 12.65 14.17 30.33
N GLU A 154 13.63 15.04 30.59
CA GLU A 154 14.69 15.41 29.64
C GLU A 154 15.46 14.16 29.20
N PHE A 155 15.55 13.94 27.88
CA PHE A 155 16.48 12.96 27.32
C PHE A 155 17.65 13.68 26.65
N GLN A 156 18.81 13.64 27.31
CA GLN A 156 20.08 14.10 26.77
C GLN A 156 20.57 13.15 25.66
N LYS A 157 20.98 13.73 24.54
CA LYS A 157 21.58 13.06 23.38
C LYS A 157 22.97 12.53 23.75
N SER A 158 23.10 11.24 24.03
CA SER A 158 24.42 10.59 24.13
C SER A 158 24.95 10.26 22.73
N SER A 159 25.95 11.02 22.30
CA SER A 159 26.76 10.74 21.11
C SER A 159 27.55 9.45 21.33
N THR A 160 27.22 8.36 20.64
CA THR A 160 28.07 7.16 20.61
C THR A 160 29.09 7.30 19.49
N ASP A 161 30.31 7.62 19.88
CA ASP A 161 31.51 7.49 19.04
C ASP A 161 31.82 5.99 18.90
N LEU A 162 31.93 5.50 17.65
CA LEU A 162 32.34 4.13 17.35
C LEU A 162 33.85 4.12 17.12
N PRO A 163 34.63 3.22 17.76
CA PRO A 163 36.06 3.14 17.53
C PRO A 163 36.36 2.48 16.17
N VAL A 164 37.18 3.17 15.38
CA VAL A 164 37.80 2.64 14.15
C VAL A 164 38.90 1.66 14.56
N TYR A 165 38.83 0.41 14.11
CA TYR A 165 39.95 -0.55 14.20
C TYR A 165 40.84 -0.40 12.96
N GLN A 166 42.13 -0.11 13.18
CA GLN A 166 43.20 -0.17 12.18
C GLN A 166 43.74 -1.59 12.03
#